data_AF-A0A4R2BZ34-F1
#
_entry.id   AF-A0A4R2BZ34-F1
#
_cell.length_a   1.000
_cell.length_b   1.000
_cell.length_c   1.000
_cell.angle_alpha   90.00
_cell.angle_beta   90.00
_cell.angle_gamma   90.00
#
_symmetry.space_group_name_H-M   'P 1'
#
loop_
_entity.id
_entity.type
_entity.pdbx_description
1 polymer ?
#
loop_
_entity_poly.entity_id
_entity_poly.type
_entity_poly.pdbx_seq_one_letter_code
_entity_poly.pdbx_strand_id
1 'polypeptide(L)'
;MDSTVTAALIHEPSDSSLLWDAVRVTVRLLQQAEALGSAIPWHDHRRAAKKRARAIEYTRGRPKRIRHYRELLKITRTTLSYLQQASEQVPLTAGPAGELWQAQLRHYRPLIERIIAQTEQRVLVGDTVPAGEKLVSLFEPHADIIVKGSRDVDYGHKLNLTTGRSGLILDLVIEAGNPTDSACCRCWNATSPFTASRRVRRRPTAATPAAKI
;
A
#
# COMPACT_ATOMS: atom_id res chain seq x y z
N MET A 1 1.57 13.54 22.66
CA MET A 1 1.77 12.80 21.40
C MET A 1 0.38 12.56 20.90
N ASP A 2 0.07 13.18 19.78
CA ASP A 2 -1.25 13.15 19.20
C ASP A 2 -1.15 12.37 17.89
N SER A 3 -2.07 11.41 17.72
CA SER A 3 -2.17 10.64 16.49
C SER A 3 -3.23 11.26 15.60
N THR A 4 -2.85 11.61 14.38
CA THR A 4 -3.77 12.17 13.37
C THR A 4 -3.76 11.28 12.14
N VAL A 5 -4.90 11.27 11.44
CA VAL A 5 -5.07 10.52 10.20
C VAL A 5 -5.24 11.53 9.08
N THR A 6 -4.44 11.40 8.03
CA THR A 6 -4.60 12.19 6.81
C THR A 6 -5.11 11.31 5.71
N ALA A 7 -6.23 11.70 5.11
CA ALA A 7 -6.79 10.99 3.97
C ALA A 7 -5.85 11.08 2.75
N ALA A 8 -5.59 9.94 2.14
CA ALA A 8 -4.96 9.78 0.84
C ALA A 8 -5.95 10.24 -0.25
N LEU A 9 -5.46 10.88 -1.31
CA LEU A 9 -6.31 11.28 -2.44
C LEU A 9 -6.55 10.09 -3.37
N ILE A 10 -7.16 9.04 -2.84
CA ILE A 10 -7.42 7.79 -3.57
C ILE A 10 -8.92 7.51 -3.64
N HIS A 11 -9.35 7.03 -4.81
CA HIS A 11 -10.71 6.52 -4.99
C HIS A 11 -10.86 5.16 -4.29
N GLU A 12 -12.09 4.76 -3.96
CA GLU A 12 -12.34 3.48 -3.32
C GLU A 12 -11.73 2.33 -4.17
N PRO A 13 -10.76 1.59 -3.64
CA PRO A 13 -9.98 0.65 -4.42
C PRO A 13 -10.73 -0.68 -4.58
N SER A 14 -11.04 -1.00 -5.84
CA SER A 14 -11.49 -2.34 -6.24
C SER A 14 -10.33 -3.13 -6.84
N ASP A 15 -10.35 -4.46 -6.71
CA ASP A 15 -9.30 -5.29 -7.32
C ASP A 15 -9.29 -5.12 -8.86
N SER A 16 -10.44 -4.84 -9.48
CA SER A 16 -10.56 -4.54 -10.92
C SER A 16 -9.95 -3.20 -11.31
N SER A 17 -10.07 -2.15 -10.49
CA SER A 17 -9.45 -0.85 -10.76
C SER A 17 -7.94 -0.91 -10.57
N LEU A 18 -7.47 -1.60 -9.53
CA LEU A 18 -6.04 -1.83 -9.29
C LEU A 18 -5.37 -2.60 -10.44
N LEU A 19 -5.99 -3.67 -10.93
CA LEU A 19 -5.48 -4.41 -12.10
C LEU A 19 -5.48 -3.56 -13.38
N TRP A 20 -6.45 -2.67 -13.55
CA TRP A 20 -6.48 -1.77 -14.69
C TRP A 20 -5.37 -0.71 -14.60
N ASP A 21 -5.16 -0.13 -13.42
CA ASP A 21 -4.06 0.81 -13.18
C ASP A 21 -2.70 0.16 -13.35
N ALA A 22 -2.53 -1.10 -12.93
CA ALA A 22 -1.32 -1.88 -13.19
C ALA A 22 -1.02 -1.95 -14.69
N VAL A 23 -2.01 -2.33 -15.51
CA VAL A 23 -1.87 -2.38 -16.98
C VAL A 23 -1.52 -1.00 -17.55
N ARG A 24 -2.12 0.09 -17.04
CA ARG A 24 -1.81 1.46 -17.50
C ARG A 24 -0.37 1.85 -17.20
N VAL A 25 0.12 1.55 -16.00
CA VAL A 25 1.51 1.83 -15.60
C VAL A 25 2.47 0.98 -16.44
N THR A 26 2.21 -0.32 -16.58
CA THR A 26 3.03 -1.21 -17.40
C THR A 26 3.13 -0.75 -18.85
N VAL A 27 2.01 -0.34 -19.46
CA VAL A 27 2.02 0.17 -20.85
C VAL A 27 2.80 1.48 -20.98
N ARG A 28 2.74 2.38 -19.99
CA ARG A 28 3.58 3.58 -19.99
C ARG A 28 5.08 3.24 -19.91
N LEU A 29 5.46 2.29 -19.05
CA LEU A 29 6.84 1.82 -18.95
C LEU A 29 7.31 1.15 -20.25
N LEU A 30 6.44 0.39 -20.93
CA LEU A 30 6.74 -0.19 -22.25
C LEU A 30 7.01 0.88 -23.31
N GLN A 31 6.19 1.93 -23.36
CA GLN A 31 6.41 3.06 -24.28
C GLN A 31 7.73 3.79 -24.00
N GLN A 32 8.10 3.93 -22.72
CA GLN A 32 9.38 4.50 -22.34
C GLN A 32 10.54 3.59 -22.73
N ALA A 33 10.41 2.27 -22.54
CA ALA A 33 11.43 1.30 -22.93
C ALA A 33 11.68 1.33 -24.44
N GLU A 34 10.62 1.47 -25.25
CA GLU A 34 10.71 1.63 -26.70
C GLU A 34 11.48 2.90 -27.08
N ALA A 35 11.18 4.03 -26.42
CA ALA A 35 11.94 5.27 -26.61
C ALA A 35 13.41 5.17 -26.18
N LEU A 36 13.74 4.26 -25.26
CA LEU A 36 15.10 3.98 -24.81
C LEU A 36 15.83 2.94 -25.69
N GLY A 37 15.19 2.43 -26.74
CA GLY A 37 15.79 1.51 -27.71
C GLY A 37 15.42 0.03 -27.53
N SER A 38 14.44 -0.30 -26.70
CA SER A 38 13.86 -1.65 -26.67
C SER A 38 13.00 -1.89 -27.92
N ALA A 39 13.22 -3.01 -28.61
CA ALA A 39 12.53 -3.34 -29.86
C ALA A 39 11.57 -4.52 -29.73
N ILE A 40 11.08 -4.80 -28.52
CA ILE A 40 10.18 -5.93 -28.31
C ILE A 40 8.83 -5.73 -29.03
N PRO A 41 8.27 -6.77 -29.66
CA PRO A 41 6.90 -6.71 -30.16
C PRO A 41 5.92 -6.78 -28.97
N TRP A 42 5.12 -5.74 -28.77
CA TRP A 42 4.09 -5.70 -27.73
C TRP A 42 2.81 -5.05 -28.24
N HIS A 43 1.70 -5.27 -27.53
CA HIS A 43 0.38 -4.74 -27.89
C HIS A 43 -0.23 -3.93 -26.75
N ASP A 44 -0.92 -2.83 -27.09
CA ASP A 44 -1.62 -2.01 -26.11
C ASP A 44 -2.90 -2.69 -25.59
N HIS A 45 -2.80 -3.28 -24.41
CA HIS A 45 -3.92 -3.93 -23.75
C HIS A 45 -4.76 -3.00 -22.86
N ARG A 46 -4.50 -1.68 -22.80
CA ARG A 46 -5.26 -0.74 -21.94
C ARG A 46 -6.75 -0.77 -22.20
N ARG A 47 -7.15 -0.82 -23.48
CA ARG A 47 -8.57 -0.88 -23.89
C ARG A 47 -9.23 -2.18 -23.44
N ALA A 48 -8.53 -3.31 -23.63
CA ALA A 48 -9.02 -4.62 -23.22
C ALA A 48 -9.17 -4.70 -21.69
N ALA A 49 -8.16 -4.26 -20.94
CA ALA A 49 -8.19 -4.20 -19.49
C ALA A 49 -9.34 -3.32 -18.97
N LYS A 50 -9.49 -2.10 -19.49
CA LYS A 50 -10.60 -1.19 -19.13
C LYS A 50 -11.96 -1.83 -19.37
N LYS A 51 -12.13 -2.50 -20.52
CA LYS A 51 -13.37 -3.19 -20.88
C LYS A 51 -13.69 -4.31 -19.89
N ARG A 52 -12.68 -5.09 -19.46
CA ARG A 52 -12.87 -6.16 -18.46
C ARG A 52 -13.12 -5.63 -17.06
N ALA A 53 -12.41 -4.59 -16.64
CA ALA A 53 -12.64 -3.93 -15.35
C ALA A 53 -14.09 -3.40 -15.25
N ARG A 54 -14.58 -2.70 -16.28
CA ARG A 54 -15.99 -2.27 -16.33
C ARG A 54 -16.97 -3.45 -16.36
N ALA A 55 -16.66 -4.51 -17.10
CA ALA A 55 -17.52 -5.68 -17.11
C ALA A 55 -17.65 -6.30 -15.71
N ILE A 56 -16.56 -6.34 -14.94
CA ILE A 56 -16.57 -6.84 -13.55
C ILE A 56 -17.50 -5.99 -12.67
N GLU A 57 -17.40 -4.68 -12.77
CA GLU A 57 -18.18 -3.71 -12.00
C GLU A 57 -19.70 -3.89 -12.20
N TYR A 58 -20.13 -4.05 -13.45
CA TYR A 58 -21.56 -4.16 -13.79
C TYR A 58 -22.08 -5.61 -13.83
N THR A 59 -21.22 -6.62 -13.72
CA THR A 59 -21.65 -8.03 -13.76
C THR A 59 -22.23 -8.47 -12.42
N ARG A 60 -23.49 -8.90 -12.47
CA ARG A 60 -24.15 -9.57 -11.35
C ARG A 60 -23.85 -11.08 -11.37
N GLY A 61 -23.59 -11.64 -10.21
CA GLY A 61 -23.34 -13.06 -10.02
C GLY A 61 -21.85 -13.45 -10.04
N ARG A 62 -21.44 -14.19 -9.01
CA ARG A 62 -20.05 -14.60 -8.77
C ARG A 62 -19.42 -15.38 -9.94
N PRO A 63 -20.08 -16.37 -10.58
CA PRO A 63 -19.45 -17.19 -11.63
C PRO A 63 -19.04 -16.37 -12.86
N LYS A 64 -19.93 -15.48 -13.34
CA LYS A 64 -19.65 -14.61 -14.49
C LYS A 64 -18.55 -13.60 -14.16
N ARG A 65 -18.55 -13.05 -12.94
CA ARG A 65 -17.52 -12.11 -12.48
C ARG A 65 -16.14 -12.77 -12.41
N ILE A 66 -16.05 -14.00 -11.90
CA ILE A 66 -14.78 -14.77 -11.86
C ILE A 66 -14.20 -14.96 -13.26
N ARG A 67 -15.03 -15.24 -14.28
CA ARG A 67 -14.56 -15.33 -15.67
C ARG A 67 -13.89 -14.03 -16.13
N HIS A 68 -14.52 -12.88 -15.88
CA HIS A 68 -13.93 -11.59 -16.24
C HIS A 68 -12.65 -11.28 -15.47
N TYR A 69 -12.56 -11.67 -14.20
CA TYR A 69 -11.33 -11.55 -13.42
C TYR A 69 -10.19 -12.41 -13.99
N ARG A 70 -10.47 -13.67 -14.37
CA ARG A 70 -9.46 -14.53 -15.02
C ARG A 70 -8.95 -13.91 -16.31
N GLU A 71 -9.84 -13.35 -17.12
CA GLU A 71 -9.47 -12.66 -18.36
C GLU A 71 -8.64 -11.39 -18.07
N LEU A 72 -8.99 -10.60 -17.05
CA LEU A 72 -8.23 -9.42 -16.67
C LEU A 72 -6.84 -9.78 -16.10
N LEU A 73 -6.75 -10.79 -15.23
CA LEU A 73 -5.49 -11.30 -14.70
C LEU A 73 -4.58 -11.82 -15.81
N LYS A 74 -5.14 -12.51 -16.81
CA LYS A 74 -4.39 -12.95 -17.99
C LYS A 74 -3.81 -11.75 -18.72
N ILE A 75 -4.60 -10.70 -18.97
CA ILE A 75 -4.13 -9.48 -19.62
C ILE A 75 -2.99 -8.84 -18.81
N THR A 76 -3.16 -8.67 -17.49
CA THR A 76 -2.15 -8.05 -16.63
C THR A 76 -0.84 -8.82 -16.63
N ARG A 77 -0.90 -10.17 -16.56
CA ARG A 77 0.28 -11.04 -16.67
C ARG A 77 0.98 -10.92 -18.02
N THR A 78 0.21 -10.93 -19.12
CA THR A 78 0.78 -10.76 -20.46
C THR A 78 1.47 -9.42 -20.62
N THR A 79 0.89 -8.34 -20.08
CA THR A 79 1.57 -7.03 -20.11
C THR A 79 2.84 -7.01 -19.26
N LEU A 80 2.85 -7.70 -18.11
CA LEU A 80 4.04 -7.80 -17.27
C LEU A 80 5.15 -8.61 -17.93
N SER A 81 4.81 -9.68 -18.66
CA SER A 81 5.82 -10.44 -19.42
C SER A 81 6.47 -9.62 -20.52
N TYR A 82 5.72 -8.75 -21.21
CA TYR A 82 6.33 -7.82 -22.17
C TYR A 82 7.30 -6.86 -21.45
N LEU A 83 6.89 -6.32 -20.31
CA LEU A 83 7.75 -5.40 -19.56
C LEU A 83 9.05 -6.06 -19.10
N GLN A 84 8.99 -7.33 -18.71
CA GLN A 84 10.17 -8.11 -18.36
C GLN A 84 11.09 -8.31 -19.57
N GLN A 85 10.54 -8.70 -20.73
CA GLN A 85 11.33 -8.83 -21.96
C GLN A 85 11.93 -7.49 -22.40
N ALA A 86 11.19 -6.38 -22.24
CA ALA A 86 11.71 -5.05 -22.53
C ALA A 86 12.92 -4.72 -21.67
N SER A 87 12.89 -5.08 -20.38
CA SER A 87 13.99 -4.82 -19.44
C SER A 87 15.30 -5.50 -19.79
N GLU A 88 15.23 -6.62 -20.51
CA GLU A 88 16.40 -7.36 -21.01
C GLU A 88 17.01 -6.70 -22.26
N GLN A 89 16.24 -5.88 -22.99
CA GLN A 89 16.67 -5.23 -24.23
C GLN A 89 17.02 -3.74 -24.06
N VAL A 90 16.69 -3.11 -22.93
CA VAL A 90 17.07 -1.71 -22.70
C VAL A 90 18.60 -1.60 -22.62
N PRO A 91 19.24 -0.80 -23.50
CA PRO A 91 20.70 -0.67 -23.50
C PRO A 91 21.23 -0.06 -22.21
N LEU A 92 22.38 -0.55 -21.73
CA LEU A 92 23.10 0.04 -20.59
C LEU A 92 23.56 1.49 -20.90
N THR A 93 23.66 1.85 -22.17
CA THR A 93 24.01 3.19 -22.66
C THR A 93 22.84 4.18 -22.65
N ALA A 94 21.66 3.79 -22.18
CA ALA A 94 20.46 4.65 -22.10
C ALA A 94 20.62 5.84 -21.12
N GLY A 95 21.75 5.94 -20.41
CA GLY A 95 22.11 7.07 -19.56
C GLY A 95 21.12 7.27 -18.40
N PRO A 96 20.97 8.52 -17.91
CA PRO A 96 20.11 8.83 -16.76
C PRO A 96 18.64 8.44 -16.97
N ALA A 97 18.14 8.48 -18.21
CA ALA A 97 16.77 8.09 -18.54
C ALA A 97 16.56 6.57 -18.39
N GLY A 98 17.55 5.76 -18.77
CA GLY A 98 17.55 4.32 -18.54
C GLY A 98 17.60 3.96 -17.06
N GLU A 99 18.43 4.66 -16.27
CA GLU A 99 18.51 4.45 -14.82
C GLU A 99 17.18 4.76 -14.10
N LEU A 100 16.54 5.87 -14.46
CA LEU A 100 15.22 6.25 -13.94
C LEU A 100 14.17 5.20 -14.30
N TRP A 101 14.15 4.75 -15.55
CA TRP A 101 13.23 3.71 -15.99
C TRP A 101 13.43 2.40 -15.22
N GLN A 102 14.68 1.97 -15.02
CA GLN A 102 15.01 0.79 -14.22
C GLN A 102 14.58 0.96 -12.76
N ALA A 103 14.72 2.15 -12.18
CA ALA A 103 14.23 2.43 -10.83
C ALA A 103 12.70 2.33 -10.75
N GLN A 104 11.98 2.86 -11.74
CA GLN A 104 10.52 2.73 -11.82
C GLN A 104 10.10 1.26 -11.98
N LEU A 105 10.80 0.49 -12.81
CA LEU A 105 10.55 -0.94 -12.96
C LEU A 105 10.72 -1.69 -11.63
N ARG A 106 11.83 -1.45 -10.92
CA ARG A 106 12.09 -2.05 -9.59
C ARG A 106 11.03 -1.68 -8.56
N HIS A 107 10.46 -0.48 -8.66
CA HIS A 107 9.39 -0.03 -7.77
C HIS A 107 8.04 -0.68 -8.11
N TYR A 108 7.59 -0.57 -9.36
CA TYR A 108 6.22 -0.97 -9.74
C TYR A 108 6.04 -2.48 -9.92
N ARG A 109 7.08 -3.21 -10.37
CA ARG A 109 6.98 -4.65 -10.60
C ARG A 109 6.47 -5.43 -9.36
N PRO A 110 7.09 -5.32 -8.18
CA PRO A 110 6.63 -6.07 -7.00
C PRO A 110 5.22 -5.64 -6.55
N LEU A 111 4.85 -4.37 -6.76
CA LEU A 111 3.49 -3.89 -6.45
C LEU A 111 2.45 -4.52 -7.36
N ILE A 112 2.73 -4.64 -8.66
CA ILE A 112 1.83 -5.28 -9.63
C ILE A 112 1.71 -6.79 -9.34
N GLU A 113 2.82 -7.47 -9.04
CA GLU A 113 2.81 -8.87 -8.63
C GLU A 113 1.97 -9.09 -7.36
N ARG A 114 2.08 -8.20 -6.37
CA ARG A 114 1.24 -8.21 -5.16
C ARG A 114 -0.24 -7.99 -5.48
N ILE A 115 -0.60 -7.10 -6.40
CA ILE A 115 -2.00 -6.91 -6.83
C ILE A 115 -2.56 -8.18 -7.49
N ILE A 116 -1.76 -8.85 -8.33
CA ILE A 116 -2.15 -10.11 -8.96
C ILE A 116 -2.42 -11.15 -7.88
N ALA A 117 -1.47 -11.37 -6.96
CA ALA A 117 -1.61 -12.34 -5.88
C ALA A 117 -2.82 -12.03 -4.97
N GLN A 118 -2.96 -10.78 -4.55
CA GLN A 118 -4.09 -10.29 -3.77
C GLN A 118 -5.42 -10.58 -4.48
N THR A 119 -5.51 -10.29 -5.77
CA THR A 119 -6.75 -10.50 -6.52
C THR A 119 -7.07 -11.98 -6.66
N GLU A 120 -6.08 -12.83 -6.92
CA GLU A 120 -6.28 -14.27 -7.01
C GLU A 120 -6.76 -14.87 -5.70
N GLN A 121 -6.14 -14.50 -4.59
CA GLN A 121 -6.54 -14.96 -3.27
C GLN A 121 -7.98 -14.52 -2.93
N ARG A 122 -8.31 -13.24 -3.16
CA ARG A 122 -9.65 -12.71 -2.81
C ARG A 122 -10.77 -13.18 -3.73
N VAL A 123 -10.49 -13.33 -5.02
CA VAL A 123 -11.53 -13.58 -6.03
C VAL A 123 -11.64 -15.06 -6.38
N LEU A 124 -10.51 -15.73 -6.59
CA LEU A 124 -10.48 -17.12 -7.05
C LEU A 124 -10.57 -18.09 -5.89
N VAL A 125 -9.78 -17.88 -4.84
CA VAL A 125 -9.80 -18.72 -3.63
C VAL A 125 -10.94 -18.31 -2.71
N GLY A 126 -11.17 -17.01 -2.56
CA GLY A 126 -12.23 -16.45 -1.70
C GLY A 126 -11.77 -16.10 -0.29
N ASP A 127 -10.46 -16.09 -0.04
CA ASP A 127 -9.87 -15.74 1.25
C ASP A 127 -9.80 -14.23 1.46
N THR A 128 -9.79 -13.81 2.72
CA THR A 128 -9.65 -12.40 3.09
C THR A 128 -8.17 -12.08 3.29
N VAL A 129 -7.65 -11.13 2.51
CA VAL A 129 -6.29 -10.58 2.72
C VAL A 129 -6.33 -9.62 3.91
N PRO A 130 -5.45 -9.77 4.92
CA PRO A 130 -5.38 -8.87 6.07
C PRO A 130 -5.25 -7.40 5.66
N ALA A 131 -5.88 -6.50 6.40
CA ALA A 131 -5.95 -5.07 6.03
C ALA A 131 -4.58 -4.40 5.87
N GLY A 132 -3.58 -4.77 6.69
CA GLY A 132 -2.20 -4.24 6.59
C GLY A 132 -1.40 -4.80 5.41
N GLU A 133 -1.84 -5.90 4.81
CA GLU A 133 -1.21 -6.51 3.63
C GLU A 133 -1.94 -6.14 2.33
N LYS A 134 -3.04 -5.40 2.42
CA LYS A 134 -3.83 -5.01 1.25
C LYS A 134 -3.23 -3.76 0.60
N LEU A 135 -2.85 -3.89 -0.67
CA LEU A 135 -2.48 -2.72 -1.47
C LEU A 135 -3.75 -2.00 -1.92
N VAL A 136 -3.85 -0.71 -1.58
CA VAL A 136 -5.01 0.14 -1.90
C VAL A 136 -4.75 1.09 -3.07
N SER A 137 -3.49 1.39 -3.38
CA SER A 137 -3.13 2.22 -4.53
C SER A 137 -1.74 1.86 -5.04
N LEU A 138 -1.57 1.91 -6.37
CA LEU A 138 -0.25 1.79 -7.02
C LEU A 138 0.60 3.04 -6.86
N PHE A 139 -0.04 4.20 -6.70
CA PHE A 139 0.63 5.51 -6.65
C PHE A 139 0.90 5.96 -5.21
N GLU A 140 0.16 5.38 -4.26
CA GLU A 140 0.35 5.59 -2.83
C GLU A 140 0.43 4.22 -2.13
N PRO A 141 1.52 3.46 -2.33
CA PRO A 141 1.65 2.09 -1.81
C PRO A 141 1.70 2.02 -0.27
N HIS A 142 1.96 3.16 0.38
CA HIS A 142 1.98 3.32 1.84
C HIS A 142 0.62 3.74 2.41
N ALA A 143 -0.41 3.91 1.57
CA ALA A 143 -1.74 4.24 2.08
C ALA A 143 -2.34 3.00 2.76
N ASP A 144 -2.86 3.22 3.96
CA ASP A 144 -3.41 2.19 4.82
C ASP A 144 -4.94 2.31 4.90
N ILE A 145 -5.58 1.18 5.23
CA ILE A 145 -7.02 1.13 5.50
C ILE A 145 -7.24 1.54 6.95
N ILE A 146 -7.91 2.67 7.14
CA ILE A 146 -8.16 3.26 8.45
C ILE A 146 -9.67 3.22 8.69
N VAL A 147 -10.09 2.36 9.62
CA VAL A 147 -11.50 2.27 10.02
C VAL A 147 -11.74 3.23 11.16
N LYS A 148 -12.55 4.28 10.92
CA LYS A 148 -12.91 5.27 11.94
C LYS A 148 -14.30 4.96 12.48
N GLY A 149 -14.38 4.58 13.76
CA GLY A 149 -15.65 4.23 14.39
C GLY A 149 -16.31 3.01 13.74
N SER A 150 -17.65 3.00 13.63
CA SER A 150 -18.39 1.80 13.25
C SER A 150 -18.64 1.60 11.77
N ARG A 151 -18.43 2.59 10.87
CA ARG A 151 -18.82 2.45 9.44
C ARG A 151 -17.99 3.17 8.38
N ASP A 152 -17.15 4.15 8.69
CA ASP A 152 -16.42 4.90 7.65
C ASP A 152 -14.99 4.36 7.50
N VAL A 153 -14.71 3.85 6.30
CA VAL A 153 -13.38 3.38 5.89
C VAL A 153 -12.68 4.51 5.15
N ASP A 154 -11.71 5.12 5.83
CA ASP A 154 -10.81 6.10 5.24
C ASP A 154 -9.56 5.38 4.72
N TYR A 155 -8.99 5.91 3.64
CA TYR A 155 -7.69 5.48 3.15
C TYR A 155 -6.70 6.61 3.38
N GLY A 156 -5.52 6.32 3.91
CA GLY A 156 -4.61 7.40 4.29
C GLY A 156 -3.37 6.95 5.04
N HIS A 157 -2.69 7.91 5.65
CA HIS A 157 -1.52 7.65 6.48
C HIS A 157 -1.80 8.01 7.93
N LYS A 158 -1.29 7.20 8.85
CA LYS A 158 -1.30 7.52 10.26
C LYS A 158 -0.05 8.32 10.61
N LEU A 159 -0.27 9.54 11.11
CA LEU A 159 0.77 10.48 11.49
C LEU A 159 0.80 10.59 13.01
N ASN A 160 2.00 10.58 13.57
CA ASN A 160 2.20 10.84 14.99
C ASN A 160 3.00 12.12 15.16
N LEU A 161 2.38 13.07 15.85
CA LEU A 161 2.91 14.39 16.10
C LEU A 161 3.30 14.53 17.57
N THR A 162 4.49 15.04 17.82
CA THR A 162 4.91 15.46 19.15
C THR A 162 4.96 16.97 19.21
N THR A 163 4.16 17.57 20.08
CA THR A 163 4.13 19.02 20.31
C THR A 163 4.83 19.37 21.62
N GLY A 164 5.65 20.41 21.58
CA GLY A 164 6.23 21.02 22.78
C GLY A 164 5.17 21.78 23.57
N ARG A 165 5.52 22.21 24.80
CA ARG A 165 4.62 22.98 25.68
C ARG A 165 4.16 24.31 25.07
N SER A 166 4.87 24.83 24.06
CA SER A 166 4.54 26.03 23.28
C SER A 166 3.62 25.78 22.07
N GLY A 167 3.24 24.52 21.79
CA GLY A 167 2.47 24.16 20.59
C GLY A 167 3.32 23.95 19.33
N LEU A 168 4.65 24.12 19.41
CA LEU A 168 5.55 23.83 18.28
C LEU A 168 5.65 22.32 18.04
N ILE A 169 5.53 21.88 16.79
CA ILE A 169 5.75 20.47 16.41
C ILE A 169 7.25 20.21 16.47
N LEU A 170 7.66 19.30 17.36
CA LEU A 170 9.04 18.92 17.59
C LEU A 170 9.46 17.70 16.78
N ASP A 171 8.49 16.83 16.46
CA ASP A 171 8.74 15.57 15.75
C ASP A 171 7.48 15.11 15.01
N LEU A 172 7.67 14.49 13.84
CA LEU A 172 6.65 13.89 12.99
C LEU A 172 7.13 12.50 12.54
N VAL A 173 6.36 11.48 12.89
CA VAL A 173 6.58 10.10 12.44
C VAL A 173 5.40 9.67 11.58
N ILE A 174 5.68 9.20 10.37
CA ILE A 174 4.70 8.53 9.50
C ILE A 174 4.79 7.04 9.82
N GLU A 175 3.73 6.47 10.39
CA GLU A 175 3.70 5.06 10.75
C GLU A 175 3.49 4.20 9.50
N ALA A 176 4.08 3.01 9.50
CA ALA A 176 3.74 1.97 8.54
C ALA A 176 2.53 1.17 9.05
N GLY A 177 1.44 1.14 8.30
CA GLY A 177 0.23 0.44 8.72
C GLY A 177 -0.68 1.30 9.61
N ASN A 178 -1.67 0.63 10.19
CA ASN A 178 -2.54 1.23 11.21
C ASN A 178 -2.27 0.58 12.58
N PRO A 179 -1.14 0.87 13.25
CA PRO A 179 -0.87 0.35 14.58
C PRO A 179 -1.85 0.94 15.60
N THR A 180 -2.27 0.14 16.57
CA THR A 180 -3.08 0.63 17.70
C THR A 180 -2.31 1.68 18.49
N ASP A 181 -2.98 2.68 19.05
CA ASP A 181 -2.33 3.80 19.75
C ASP A 181 -1.41 3.33 20.90
N SER A 182 -1.74 2.21 21.54
CA SER A 182 -0.93 1.58 22.59
C SER A 182 0.32 0.86 22.08
N ALA A 183 0.37 0.44 20.81
CA ALA A 183 1.58 -0.07 20.16
C ALA A 183 2.51 1.07 19.75
N CYS A 184 1.95 2.18 19.24
CA CYS A 184 2.68 3.37 18.88
C CYS A 184 3.48 3.97 20.07
N CYS A 185 2.86 4.08 21.25
CA CYS A 185 3.55 4.51 22.48
C CYS A 185 4.74 3.61 22.88
N ARG A 186 4.76 2.33 22.47
CA ARG A 186 5.84 1.40 22.79
C ARG A 186 7.00 1.48 21.81
N CYS A 187 6.73 1.57 20.51
CA CYS A 187 7.77 1.77 19.50
C CYS A 187 8.54 3.06 19.75
N TRP A 188 7.84 4.16 20.07
CA TRP A 188 8.49 5.45 20.30
C TRP A 188 9.43 5.47 21.53
N ASN A 189 9.08 4.76 22.61
CA ASN A 189 9.95 4.63 23.78
C ASN A 189 11.23 3.81 23.52
N ALA A 190 11.27 3.02 22.44
CA ALA A 190 12.43 2.21 22.07
C ALA A 190 13.39 2.93 21.13
N THR A 191 12.91 3.89 20.33
CA THR A 191 13.71 4.64 19.34
C THR A 191 14.11 6.05 19.79
N SER A 192 13.53 6.57 20.88
CA SER A 192 13.87 7.91 21.38
C SER A 192 15.18 7.88 22.20
N PRO A 193 16.19 8.71 21.87
CA PRO A 193 17.39 8.84 22.71
C PRO A 193 17.10 9.56 24.05
N PHE A 194 15.88 10.08 24.23
CA PHE A 194 15.41 10.64 25.48
C PHE A 194 14.53 9.63 26.22
N THR A 195 15.18 8.67 26.90
CA THR A 195 14.52 7.86 27.92
C THR A 195 13.97 8.76 29.02
N ALA A 196 12.68 9.07 28.97
CA ALA A 196 11.96 9.67 30.08
C ALA A 196 11.93 8.64 31.22
N SER A 197 12.78 8.83 32.22
CA SER A 197 12.77 8.02 33.44
C SER A 197 11.37 7.99 34.02
N ARG A 198 10.74 6.80 34.04
CA ARG A 198 9.50 6.57 34.77
C ARG A 198 9.80 6.79 36.25
N ARG A 199 9.52 7.99 36.75
CA ARG A 199 9.48 8.24 38.19
C ARG A 199 8.25 7.50 38.74
N VAL A 200 8.44 6.25 39.14
CA VAL A 200 7.47 5.46 39.90
C VAL A 200 7.10 6.27 41.14
N ARG A 201 5.89 6.86 41.15
CA ARG A 201 5.32 7.37 42.40
C ARG A 201 5.05 6.15 43.29
N ARG A 202 5.98 5.87 44.21
CA ARG A 202 5.72 4.94 45.32
C ARG A 202 4.52 5.50 46.09
N ARG A 203 3.43 4.73 46.17
CA ARG A 203 2.35 4.99 47.14
C ARG A 203 2.97 4.91 48.55
N PRO A 204 2.69 5.87 49.45
CA PRO A 204 3.06 5.69 50.85
C PRO A 204 2.23 4.53 51.42
N THR A 205 2.94 3.55 51.96
CA THR A 205 2.42 2.45 52.77
C THR A 205 1.68 3.02 54.00
N ALA A 206 0.40 2.68 54.14
CA ALA A 206 -0.35 2.93 55.36
C ALA A 206 0.27 2.11 56.49
N ALA A 207 0.75 2.78 57.54
CA ALA A 207 1.19 2.14 58.77
C ALA A 207 -0.03 1.73 59.60
N THR A 208 -0.19 0.42 59.80
CA THR A 208 -1.01 -0.16 60.86
C THR A 208 -0.20 -0.16 62.16
N PRO A 209 -0.74 0.30 63.31
CA PRO A 209 -0.28 -0.16 64.60
C PRO A 209 -1.21 -1.24 65.17
N ALA A 210 -0.58 -2.06 66.00
CA ALA A 210 -0.98 -3.38 66.46
C ALA A 210 -2.05 -3.40 67.57
N ALA A 211 -2.55 -4.63 67.80
CA ALA A 211 -3.61 -5.05 68.69
C ALA A 211 -3.25 -5.16 70.19
N LYS A 212 -4.29 -5.52 70.98
CA LYS A 212 -4.40 -5.94 72.41
C LYS A 212 -4.72 -4.76 73.36
N ILE A 213 -5.70 -4.79 74.25
CA ILE A 213 -6.43 -5.87 74.98
C ILE A 213 -7.93 -5.61 74.92
#